data_AF-A0A9E0LZH0-F1
#
_entry.id   AF-A0A9E0LZH0-F1
#
_cell.length_a   1.000
_cell.length_b   1.000
_cell.length_c   1.000
_cell.angle_alpha   90.00
_cell.angle_beta   90.00
_cell.angle_gamma   90.00
#
_symmetry.space_group_name_H-M   'P 1'
#
loop_
_entity.id
_entity.type
_entity.pdbx_description
1 polymer ?
#
loop_
_entity_poly.entity_id
_entity_poly.type
_entity_poly.pdbx_seq_one_letter_code
_entity_poly.pdbx_strand_id
1 'polypeptide(L)'
;HAFGWSRERAIEYLAANTTLPLHEVTTEIDRYISWPGQALCYYLGFMKIRELRARAEGALGAAFDVRDFHDAVLANGALSLPALERQIDDFIAARREPAGSPAAPAAPAGTGSR
;
A
#
# COMPACT_ATOMS: atom_id res chain seq x y z
N HIS A 1 -9.02 21.53 6.91
CA HIS A 1 -10.09 20.52 7.08
C HIS A 1 -10.29 20.10 8.54
N ALA A 2 -9.45 19.24 9.13
CA ALA A 2 -9.67 18.81 10.53
C ALA A 2 -9.31 19.87 11.59
N PHE A 3 -8.23 20.64 11.37
CA PHE A 3 -7.70 21.59 12.37
C PHE A 3 -8.32 22.99 12.33
N GLY A 4 -9.31 23.26 11.47
CA GLY A 4 -9.93 24.59 11.35
C GLY A 4 -8.98 25.73 10.95
N TRP A 5 -7.87 25.44 10.26
CA TRP A 5 -6.92 26.49 9.83
C TRP A 5 -7.55 27.42 8.79
N SER A 6 -7.22 28.72 8.89
CA SER A 6 -7.48 29.68 7.82
C SER A 6 -6.62 29.39 6.59
N ARG A 7 -7.03 29.93 5.45
CA ARG A 7 -6.29 29.81 4.19
C ARG A 7 -4.89 30.40 4.31
N GLU A 8 -4.77 31.57 4.94
CA GLU A 8 -3.51 32.32 5.12
C GLU A 8 -2.53 31.50 5.94
N ARG A 9 -2.98 30.91 7.06
CA ARG A 9 -2.15 30.03 7.88
C ARG A 9 -1.66 28.82 7.11
N ALA A 10 -2.50 28.22 6.26
CA ALA A 10 -2.11 27.08 5.45
C ALA A 10 -1.06 27.46 4.39
N ILE A 11 -1.18 28.65 3.78
CA ILE A 11 -0.20 29.19 2.82
C ILE A 11 1.14 29.43 3.53
N GLU A 12 1.15 30.13 4.66
CA GLU A 12 2.34 30.41 5.44
C GLU A 12 3.08 29.12 5.82
N TYR A 13 2.32 28.12 6.27
CA TYR A 13 2.87 26.82 6.63
C TYR A 13 3.52 26.12 5.43
N LEU A 14 2.81 26.02 4.30
CA LEU A 14 3.35 25.32 3.13
C LEU A 14 4.56 26.04 2.53
N ALA A 15 4.55 27.37 2.49
CA ALA A 15 5.69 28.19 2.04
C ALA A 15 6.92 28.02 2.95
N ALA A 16 6.73 27.92 4.27
CA ALA A 16 7.84 27.74 5.20
C ALA A 16 8.45 26.33 5.18
N ASN A 17 7.72 25.34 4.67
CA ASN A 17 8.13 23.92 4.68
C ASN A 17 8.51 23.38 3.29
N THR A 18 8.50 24.23 2.25
CA THR A 18 8.85 23.83 0.89
C THR A 18 9.66 24.92 0.20
N THR A 19 10.27 24.60 -0.93
CA THR A 19 10.93 25.57 -1.82
C THR A 19 10.01 26.06 -2.94
N LEU A 20 8.70 25.80 -2.83
CA LEU A 20 7.73 26.16 -3.85
C LEU A 20 7.60 27.69 -3.93
N PRO A 21 7.54 28.27 -5.15
CA PRO A 21 7.16 29.67 -5.32
C PRO A 21 5.80 29.96 -4.68
N LEU A 22 5.63 31.18 -4.14
CA LEU A 22 4.40 31.56 -3.42
C LEU A 22 3.12 31.39 -4.26
N HIS A 23 3.19 31.60 -5.58
CA HIS A 23 2.05 31.41 -6.47
C HIS A 23 1.64 29.93 -6.60
N GLU A 24 2.59 29.00 -6.59
CA GLU A 24 2.30 27.55 -6.57
C GLU A 24 1.74 27.13 -5.22
N VAL A 25 2.34 27.59 -4.12
CA VAL A 25 1.82 27.36 -2.75
C VAL A 25 0.35 27.77 -2.66
N THR A 26 0.02 28.96 -3.16
CA THR A 26 -1.34 29.50 -3.14
C THR A 26 -2.29 28.60 -3.94
N THR A 27 -1.88 28.20 -5.15
CA THR A 27 -2.66 27.32 -6.03
C THR A 27 -2.91 25.95 -5.37
N GLU A 28 -1.90 25.37 -4.73
CA GLU A 28 -2.01 24.10 -4.02
C GLU A 28 -2.96 24.20 -2.83
N ILE A 29 -2.87 25.27 -2.02
CA ILE A 29 -3.81 25.47 -0.90
C ILE A 29 -5.26 25.60 -1.41
N ASP A 30 -5.51 26.36 -2.47
CA ASP A 30 -6.84 26.51 -3.06
C ASP A 30 -7.38 25.17 -3.58
N ARG A 31 -6.49 24.36 -4.16
CA ARG A 31 -6.81 22.99 -4.58
C ARG A 31 -7.15 22.09 -3.40
N TYR A 32 -6.41 22.17 -2.30
CA TYR A 32 -6.69 21.39 -1.09
C TYR A 32 -8.03 21.77 -0.46
N ILE A 33 -8.38 23.06 -0.47
CA ILE A 33 -9.68 23.55 -0.01
C ILE A 33 -10.80 22.99 -0.88
N SER A 34 -10.66 23.09 -2.21
CA SER A 34 -11.69 22.70 -3.18
C SER A 34 -11.87 21.18 -3.31
N TRP A 35 -10.82 20.40 -3.06
CA TRP A 35 -10.86 18.94 -3.13
C TRP A 35 -10.27 18.31 -1.85
N PRO A 36 -11.05 18.25 -0.76
CA PRO A 36 -10.60 17.72 0.51
C PRO A 36 -10.10 16.27 0.41
N GLY A 37 -8.96 15.99 1.02
CA GLY A 37 -8.41 14.64 1.17
C GLY A 37 -7.56 14.13 0.00
N GLN A 38 -7.67 14.70 -1.20
CA GLN A 38 -6.90 14.24 -2.37
C GLN A 38 -5.38 14.30 -2.13
N ALA A 39 -4.89 15.37 -1.49
CA ALA A 39 -3.45 15.55 -1.25
C ALA A 39 -2.86 14.47 -0.32
N LEU A 40 -3.69 13.83 0.52
CA LEU A 40 -3.26 12.78 1.43
C LEU A 40 -2.87 11.50 0.69
N CYS A 41 -3.43 11.27 -0.50
CA CYS A 41 -3.25 10.04 -1.27
C CYS A 41 -1.77 9.74 -1.56
N TYR A 42 -0.96 10.78 -1.85
CA TYR A 42 0.46 10.62 -2.14
C TYR A 42 1.20 9.98 -0.96
N TYR A 43 1.06 10.56 0.22
CA TYR A 43 1.83 10.11 1.39
C TYR A 43 1.24 8.84 2.00
N LEU A 44 -0.09 8.68 2.00
CA LEU A 44 -0.73 7.45 2.48
C LEU A 44 -0.35 6.24 1.62
N GLY A 45 -0.37 6.39 0.29
CA GLY A 45 0.05 5.32 -0.62
C GLY A 45 1.53 4.97 -0.44
N PHE A 46 2.40 5.98 -0.38
CA PHE A 46 3.82 5.79 -0.10
C PHE A 46 4.07 5.05 1.22
N MET A 47 3.45 5.47 2.32
CA MET A 47 3.60 4.82 3.62
C MET A 47 3.16 3.36 3.57
N LYS A 48 2.01 3.08 2.94
CA LYS A 48 1.50 1.71 2.83
C LYS A 48 2.43 0.82 2.00
N ILE A 49 2.93 1.27 0.85
CA ILE A 49 3.87 0.48 0.04
C ILE A 49 5.16 0.19 0.83
N ARG A 50 5.68 1.16 1.59
CA ARG A 50 6.86 0.96 2.44
C ARG A 50 6.61 -0.03 3.57
N GLU A 51 5.45 0.05 4.22
CA GLU A 51 5.03 -0.88 5.26
C GLU A 51 4.95 -2.32 4.71
N LEU A 52 4.30 -2.50 3.56
CA LEU A 52 4.14 -3.80 2.90
C LEU A 52 5.49 -4.38 2.47
N ARG A 53 6.41 -3.54 1.98
CA ARG A 53 7.77 -3.95 1.66
C ARG A 53 8.51 -4.45 2.90
N ALA A 54 8.49 -3.68 3.99
CA ALA A 54 9.15 -4.07 5.24
C ALA A 54 8.57 -5.38 5.79
N ARG A 55 7.25 -5.57 5.66
CA ARG A 55 6.57 -6.83 6.00
C ARG A 55 7.08 -7.99 5.14
N ALA A 56 7.18 -7.81 3.83
CA ALA A 56 7.69 -8.84 2.91
C ALA A 56 9.16 -9.18 3.15
N GLU A 57 10.02 -8.16 3.36
CA GLU A 57 11.43 -8.34 3.71
C GLU A 57 11.58 -9.15 5.00
N GLY A 58 10.85 -8.80 6.06
CA GLY A 58 10.86 -9.54 7.33
C GLY A 58 10.26 -10.94 7.21
N ALA A 59 9.26 -11.12 6.34
CA ALA A 59 8.55 -12.37 6.19
C ALA A 59 9.31 -13.42 5.38
N LEU A 60 10.04 -13.00 4.34
CA LEU A 60 10.74 -13.86 3.40
C LEU A 60 12.25 -13.95 3.67
N GLY A 61 12.83 -12.99 4.39
CA GLY A 61 14.24 -12.99 4.76
C GLY A 61 15.14 -13.11 3.53
N ALA A 62 16.02 -14.12 3.50
CA ALA A 62 16.93 -14.36 2.37
C ALA A 62 16.23 -14.73 1.05
N ALA A 63 14.96 -15.14 1.10
CA ALA A 63 14.16 -15.43 -0.10
C ALA A 63 13.46 -14.18 -0.68
N PHE A 64 13.61 -13.01 -0.06
CA PHE A 64 13.06 -11.76 -0.58
C PHE A 64 13.85 -11.29 -1.82
N ASP A 65 13.13 -11.00 -2.91
CA ASP A 65 13.66 -10.27 -4.07
C ASP A 65 12.78 -9.04 -4.31
N VAL A 66 13.43 -7.87 -4.41
CA VAL A 66 12.76 -6.59 -4.64
C VAL A 66 12.06 -6.52 -6.01
N ARG A 67 12.58 -7.22 -7.02
CA ARG A 67 11.99 -7.29 -8.36
C ARG A 67 10.64 -8.00 -8.30
N ASP A 68 10.63 -9.16 -7.67
CA ASP A 68 9.41 -9.96 -7.47
C ASP A 68 8.36 -9.20 -6.64
N PHE A 69 8.81 -8.46 -5.62
CA PHE A 69 7.93 -7.58 -4.86
C PHE A 69 7.32 -6.47 -5.73
N HIS A 70 8.11 -5.80 -6.58
CA HIS A 70 7.59 -4.78 -7.48
C HIS A 70 6.62 -5.35 -8.52
N ASP A 71 6.92 -6.53 -9.06
CA ASP A 71 6.01 -7.24 -9.97
C ASP A 71 4.70 -7.56 -9.26
N ALA A 72 4.77 -8.06 -8.02
CA ALA A 72 3.60 -8.32 -7.20
C ALA A 72 2.80 -7.04 -6.91
N VAL A 73 3.43 -5.88 -6.65
CA VAL A 73 2.73 -4.60 -6.43
C VAL A 73 1.98 -4.15 -7.70
N LEU A 74 2.57 -4.35 -8.88
CA LEU A 74 2.06 -3.81 -10.15
C LEU A 74 1.12 -4.76 -10.90
N ALA A 75 1.03 -6.03 -10.50
CA ALA A 75 0.36 -7.11 -11.24
C ALA A 75 -1.10 -6.82 -11.66
N ASN A 76 -1.88 -6.14 -10.82
CA ASN A 76 -3.31 -5.88 -11.04
C ASN A 76 -3.64 -4.40 -11.26
N GLY A 77 -2.63 -3.57 -11.58
CA GLY A 77 -2.81 -2.15 -11.81
C GLY A 77 -3.24 -1.37 -10.57
N ALA A 78 -4.11 -0.37 -10.74
CA ALA A 78 -4.51 0.53 -9.66
C ALA A 78 -5.50 -0.16 -8.71
N LEU A 79 -5.07 -0.37 -7.46
CA LEU A 79 -5.86 -0.99 -6.40
C LEU A 79 -6.11 -0.01 -5.24
N SER A 80 -7.16 -0.26 -4.48
CA SER A 80 -7.31 0.36 -3.15
C SER A 80 -6.23 -0.18 -2.21
N LEU A 81 -5.85 0.61 -1.19
CA LEU A 81 -4.82 0.19 -0.24
C LEU A 81 -5.12 -1.17 0.44
N PRO A 82 -6.36 -1.49 0.85
CA PRO A 82 -6.67 -2.82 1.40
C PRO A 82 -6.57 -3.96 0.38
N ALA A 83 -6.84 -3.69 -0.90
CA ALA A 83 -6.69 -4.69 -1.95
C ALA A 83 -5.21 -4.95 -2.26
N LEU A 84 -4.39 -3.90 -2.32
CA LEU A 84 -2.94 -4.04 -2.44
C LEU A 84 -2.35 -4.80 -1.24
N GLU A 85 -2.82 -4.52 -0.03
CA GLU A 85 -2.38 -5.22 1.18
C GLU A 85 -2.63 -6.73 1.09
N ARG A 86 -3.86 -7.14 0.74
CA ARG A 86 -4.18 -8.57 0.52
C ARG A 86 -3.30 -9.21 -0.56
N GLN A 87 -3.08 -8.51 -1.67
CA GLN A 87 -2.24 -9.00 -2.75
C GLN A 87 -0.80 -9.27 -2.30
N ILE A 88 -0.24 -8.40 -1.45
CA ILE A 88 1.10 -8.63 -0.90
C ILE A 88 1.10 -9.73 0.15
N ASP A 89 0.06 -9.85 0.97
CA ASP A 89 -0.07 -10.95 1.91
C ASP A 89 -0.14 -12.32 1.17
N ASP A 90 -0.90 -12.38 0.06
CA ASP A 90 -0.98 -13.56 -0.81
C ASP A 90 0.37 -13.88 -1.48
N PHE A 91 1.09 -12.86 -1.95
CA PHE A 91 2.45 -13.01 -2.48
C PHE A 91 3.41 -13.59 -1.44
N ILE A 92 3.39 -13.06 -0.20
CA ILE A 92 4.23 -13.56 0.89
C ILE A 92 3.87 -15.03 1.22
N ALA A 93 2.59 -15.36 1.29
CA ALA A 93 2.14 -16.72 1.56
C ALA A 93 2.62 -17.70 0.48
N ALA A 94 2.41 -17.37 -0.79
CA ALA A 94 2.84 -18.19 -1.93
C ALA A 94 4.37 -18.41 -1.98
N ARG A 95 5.17 -17.44 -1.53
CA ARG A 95 6.64 -17.55 -1.47
C ARG A 95 7.18 -18.30 -0.27
N ARG A 96 6.36 -18.48 0.78
CA ARG A 96 6.72 -19.29 1.96
C ARG A 96 6.39 -20.76 1.79
N GLU A 97 5.40 -21.08 0.95
CA GLU A 97 5.13 -22.47 0.63
C GLU A 97 6.27 -23.03 -0.23
N PRO A 98 6.93 -24.14 0.19
CA PRO A 98 7.95 -24.75 -0.62
C PRO A 98 7.33 -25.21 -1.95
N ALA A 99 8.00 -24.91 -3.06
CA ALA A 99 7.62 -25.40 -4.38
C ALA A 99 7.59 -26.94 -4.35
N GLY A 100 6.41 -27.52 -4.13
CA GLY A 100 6.20 -28.97 -4.15
C GLY A 100 5.59 -29.62 -2.91
N SER A 101 4.72 -28.97 -2.14
CA SER A 101 3.83 -29.71 -1.24
C SER A 101 2.59 -30.15 -2.03
N PRO A 102 2.46 -31.43 -2.46
CA PRO A 102 1.23 -31.87 -3.09
C PRO A 102 0.11 -31.78 -2.06
N ALA A 103 -0.96 -31.07 -2.40
CA ALA A 103 -2.20 -31.10 -1.62
C ALA A 103 -2.57 -32.57 -1.36
N ALA A 104 -2.56 -32.97 -0.09
CA ALA A 104 -2.84 -34.34 0.30
C ALA A 104 -4.21 -34.75 -0.28
N PRO A 105 -4.33 -35.90 -0.97
CA PRO A 105 -5.61 -36.32 -1.51
C PRO A 105 -6.60 -36.56 -0.37
N ALA A 106 -7.78 -35.99 -0.50
CA ALA A 106 -8.91 -36.20 0.41
C ALA A 106 -9.14 -37.71 0.58
N ALA A 107 -9.05 -38.18 1.83
CA ALA A 107 -9.30 -39.58 2.17
C ALA A 107 -10.71 -39.99 1.71
N PRO A 108 -10.89 -41.17 1.09
CA PRO A 108 -12.21 -41.59 0.63
C PRO A 108 -13.13 -41.86 1.83
N ALA A 109 -14.35 -41.35 1.75
CA ALA A 109 -15.42 -41.59 2.70
C ALA A 109 -15.64 -43.11 2.84
N GLY A 110 -15.56 -43.60 4.08
CA GLY A 110 -15.73 -45.00 4.40
C GLY A 110 -17.11 -45.53 3.99
N THR A 111 -17.12 -46.48 3.07
CA THR A 111 -18.22 -47.44 2.93
C THR A 111 -17.96 -48.61 3.86
N GLY A 112 -18.63 -48.61 5.01
CA GLY A 112 -18.69 -49.75 5.93
C GLY A 112 -20.14 -50.05 6.27
N SER A 113 -20.80 -50.85 5.43
CA SER A 113 -22.07 -51.49 5.73
C SER A 113 -21.79 -52.90 6.25
N ARG A 114 -22.21 -53.18 7.49
CA ARG A 114 -22.93 -54.39 7.95
C ARG A 114 -23.28 -54.25 9.43
#